data_AF-A0A951LV42-F1
#
_entry.id   AF-A0A951LV42-F1
#
_cell.length_a   1.000
_cell.length_b   1.000
_cell.length_c   1.000
_cell.angle_alpha   90.00
_cell.angle_beta   90.00
_cell.angle_gamma   90.00
#
_symmetry.space_group_name_H-M   'P 1'
#
loop_
_entity.id
_entity.type
_entity.pdbx_description
1 polymer ?
#
loop_
_entity_poly.entity_id
_entity_poly.type
_entity_poly.pdbx_seq_one_letter_code
_entity_poly.pdbx_strand_id
1 'polypeptide(L)'
;MIKRISFLAACVLCFVALSPSQAQERPAAAPAAPPDLTLDAPARAQLIEAVIREMKDYYVFPEAAQQVEKILRERMKEYEKLTSAKELAKTLTTDLREVTHDKHVSVNYSAEPRPVQQEQAEPTERERQGIRNYGDAINYGFEKIERLPGNIGYIRLNLFFPPEYGGETAVAAMKVVNSTEALIIDLRGNDGGHPGMIQLVASYFFGAEPVQLSGIFHRRTNSTQQYWTLPYVPGAKYLKKEVYILTSRRTFSGGEAFAYDLKNLKRATLVGETTEGAANPRDVRRLSDHFWMGIPNARAVSPITNTNWEGVGVKPDVE
;
A
#
# COMPACT_ATOMS: atom_id res chain seq x y z
N MET A 1 -26.05 48.73 63.78
CA MET A 1 -27.31 48.26 63.15
C MET A 1 -27.07 46.81 62.75
N ILE A 2 -27.62 45.79 63.45
CA ILE A 2 -29.02 45.30 63.32
C ILE A 2 -29.23 44.84 61.86
N LYS A 3 -29.54 43.60 61.47
CA LYS A 3 -30.10 42.41 62.14
C LYS A 3 -29.85 41.16 61.26
N ARG A 4 -29.92 39.98 61.90
CA ARG A 4 -30.09 38.63 61.34
C ARG A 4 -31.40 38.46 60.52
N ILE A 5 -31.62 37.23 60.00
CA ILE A 5 -32.90 36.51 59.66
C ILE A 5 -33.05 36.32 58.12
N SER A 6 -33.43 35.18 57.52
CA SER A 6 -33.74 33.80 57.95
C SER A 6 -33.87 32.85 56.74
N PHE A 7 -33.91 31.56 57.07
CA PHE A 7 -34.32 30.36 56.32
C PHE A 7 -35.74 30.41 55.66
N LEU A 8 -36.01 29.35 54.85
CA LEU A 8 -37.25 28.85 54.19
C LEU A 8 -37.48 29.34 52.75
N ALA A 9 -37.99 28.55 51.80
CA ALA A 9 -38.31 27.13 51.67
C ALA A 9 -38.71 26.86 50.20
N ALA A 10 -38.59 25.60 49.77
CA ALA A 10 -39.38 24.88 48.76
C ALA A 10 -39.80 25.58 47.44
N CYS A 11 -39.35 25.00 46.32
CA CYS A 11 -40.25 24.51 45.27
C CYS A 11 -39.47 23.61 44.29
N VAL A 12 -39.59 22.29 44.48
CA VAL A 12 -39.24 21.30 43.46
C VAL A 12 -40.30 21.39 42.37
N LEU A 13 -39.95 22.03 41.26
CA LEU A 13 -40.71 21.94 40.01
C LEU A 13 -40.05 20.85 39.16
N CYS A 14 -40.64 19.65 39.20
CA CYS A 14 -40.38 18.60 38.24
C CYS A 14 -40.85 19.07 36.86
N PHE A 15 -39.96 19.66 36.07
CA PHE A 15 -40.16 19.74 34.62
C PHE A 15 -39.84 18.37 34.04
N VAL A 16 -40.89 17.58 33.79
CA VAL A 16 -40.81 16.46 32.85
C VAL A 16 -40.72 17.09 31.46
N ALA A 17 -39.50 17.32 30.99
CA ALA A 17 -39.26 17.62 29.59
C ALA A 17 -39.63 16.37 28.78
N LEU A 18 -40.79 16.42 28.12
CA LEU A 18 -41.13 15.52 27.03
C LEU A 18 -40.11 15.76 25.91
N SER A 19 -39.04 14.97 25.89
CA SER A 19 -38.11 14.93 24.78
C SER A 19 -38.89 14.56 23.51
N PRO A 20 -38.78 15.33 22.41
CA PRO A 20 -39.32 14.89 21.14
C PRO A 20 -38.66 13.56 20.78
N SER A 21 -39.49 12.54 20.56
CA SER A 21 -39.08 11.24 20.03
C SER A 21 -38.22 11.48 18.79
N GLN A 22 -36.90 11.36 18.93
CA GLN A 22 -36.01 11.26 17.79
C GLN A 22 -36.42 10.00 17.05
N ALA A 23 -37.11 10.17 15.92
CA ALA A 23 -37.30 9.11 14.95
C ALA A 23 -35.89 8.63 14.59
N GLN A 24 -35.53 7.47 15.13
CA GLN A 24 -34.28 6.81 14.86
C GLN A 24 -34.30 6.46 13.37
N GLU A 25 -33.60 7.26 12.55
CA GLU A 25 -33.42 6.97 11.14
C GLU A 25 -32.86 5.55 11.03
N ARG A 26 -33.64 4.67 10.40
CA ARG A 26 -33.17 3.33 10.07
C ARG A 26 -31.87 3.48 9.28
N PRO A 27 -30.81 2.72 9.61
CA PRO A 27 -29.62 2.70 8.79
C PRO A 27 -30.03 2.37 7.35
N ALA A 28 -29.60 3.18 6.40
CA ALA A 28 -29.83 2.93 4.98
C ALA A 28 -29.41 1.49 4.67
N ALA A 29 -30.30 0.73 4.04
CA ALA A 29 -30.00 -0.63 3.63
C ALA A 29 -28.69 -0.63 2.84
N ALA A 30 -27.80 -1.57 3.14
CA ALA A 30 -26.58 -1.76 2.35
C ALA A 30 -26.96 -1.82 0.86
N PRO A 31 -26.23 -1.13 -0.03
CA PRO A 31 -26.54 -1.16 -1.45
C PRO A 31 -26.63 -2.62 -1.91
N ALA A 32 -27.66 -2.93 -2.68
CA ALA A 32 -27.84 -4.27 -3.23
C ALA A 32 -26.53 -4.72 -3.92
N ALA A 33 -26.12 -5.96 -3.69
CA ALA A 33 -24.91 -6.48 -4.32
C ALA A 33 -25.02 -6.27 -5.84
N PRO A 34 -23.94 -5.81 -6.50
CA PRO A 34 -23.98 -5.53 -7.94
C PRO A 34 -24.42 -6.78 -8.70
N PRO A 35 -25.19 -6.64 -9.79
CA PRO A 35 -25.75 -7.79 -10.50
C PRO A 35 -24.65 -8.75 -10.98
N ASP A 36 -24.95 -10.04 -10.98
CA ASP A 36 -24.03 -11.09 -11.44
C ASP A 36 -24.41 -11.51 -12.85
N LEU A 37 -23.47 -11.35 -13.80
CA LEU A 37 -23.71 -11.71 -15.19
C LEU A 37 -23.69 -13.23 -15.36
N THR A 38 -24.62 -13.72 -16.18
CA THR A 38 -24.58 -15.11 -16.66
C THR A 38 -23.74 -15.17 -17.92
N LEU A 39 -22.61 -15.90 -17.86
CA LEU A 39 -21.69 -16.07 -18.97
C LEU A 39 -22.12 -17.25 -19.85
N ASP A 40 -22.14 -17.05 -21.16
CA ASP A 40 -22.25 -18.15 -22.13
C ASP A 40 -20.91 -18.89 -22.31
N ALA A 41 -20.93 -20.01 -23.06
CA ALA A 41 -19.72 -20.81 -23.24
C ALA A 41 -18.57 -20.05 -23.94
N PRO A 42 -18.82 -19.28 -25.02
CA PRO A 42 -17.79 -18.43 -25.63
C PRO A 42 -17.18 -17.42 -24.66
N ALA A 43 -17.98 -16.70 -23.85
CA ALA A 43 -17.48 -15.71 -22.92
C ALA A 43 -16.58 -16.32 -21.84
N ARG A 44 -16.93 -17.50 -21.32
CA ARG A 44 -16.09 -18.24 -20.36
C ARG A 44 -14.75 -18.64 -20.98
N ALA A 45 -14.78 -19.22 -22.17
CA ALA A 45 -13.56 -19.64 -22.87
C ALA A 45 -12.63 -18.45 -23.19
N GLN A 46 -13.19 -17.33 -23.67
CA GLN A 46 -12.44 -16.11 -23.95
C GLN A 46 -11.80 -15.52 -22.70
N LEU A 47 -12.50 -15.51 -21.56
CA LEU A 47 -11.95 -15.05 -20.30
C LEU A 47 -10.75 -15.89 -19.87
N ILE A 48 -10.87 -17.23 -19.93
CA ILE A 48 -9.80 -18.14 -19.52
C ILE A 48 -8.57 -17.99 -20.42
N GLU A 49 -8.76 -17.93 -21.75
CA GLU A 49 -7.65 -17.69 -22.68
C GLU A 49 -7.01 -16.32 -22.47
N ALA A 50 -7.79 -15.28 -22.15
CA ALA A 50 -7.24 -13.98 -21.77
C ALA A 50 -6.39 -14.07 -20.50
N VAL A 51 -6.84 -14.78 -19.46
CA VAL A 51 -6.07 -15.01 -18.23
C VAL A 51 -4.75 -15.74 -18.54
N ILE A 52 -4.79 -16.81 -19.32
CA ILE A 52 -3.59 -17.56 -19.72
C ILE A 52 -2.61 -16.65 -20.45
N ARG A 53 -3.10 -15.85 -21.41
CA ARG A 53 -2.27 -14.91 -22.17
C ARG A 53 -1.63 -13.87 -21.26
N GLU A 54 -2.40 -13.17 -20.43
CA GLU A 54 -1.85 -12.14 -19.55
C GLU A 54 -0.83 -12.72 -18.55
N MET A 55 -1.07 -13.93 -18.02
CA MET A 55 -0.09 -14.62 -17.16
C MET A 55 1.23 -14.90 -17.88
N LYS A 56 1.19 -15.39 -19.11
CA LYS A 56 2.41 -15.67 -19.89
C LYS A 56 3.18 -14.40 -20.27
N ASP A 57 2.46 -13.35 -20.62
CA ASP A 57 3.04 -12.13 -21.15
C ASP A 57 3.58 -11.21 -20.05
N TYR A 58 2.92 -11.17 -18.88
CA TYR A 58 3.20 -10.19 -17.85
C TYR A 58 3.68 -10.77 -16.52
N TYR A 59 3.33 -12.00 -16.14
CA TYR A 59 3.67 -12.49 -14.79
C TYR A 59 5.18 -12.60 -14.59
N VAL A 60 5.66 -12.10 -13.46
CA VAL A 60 7.10 -11.95 -13.22
C VAL A 60 7.87 -13.28 -13.13
N PHE A 61 7.18 -14.39 -12.82
CA PHE A 61 7.76 -15.74 -12.72
C PHE A 61 7.27 -16.64 -13.88
N PRO A 62 8.05 -16.80 -14.97
CA PRO A 62 7.59 -17.46 -16.18
C PRO A 62 7.30 -18.96 -16.00
N GLU A 63 8.04 -19.65 -15.14
CA GLU A 63 7.82 -21.08 -14.87
C GLU A 63 6.47 -21.31 -14.18
N ALA A 64 6.11 -20.46 -13.23
CA ALA A 64 4.82 -20.50 -12.57
C ALA A 64 3.67 -20.12 -13.54
N ALA A 65 3.90 -19.17 -14.46
CA ALA A 65 2.93 -18.85 -15.51
C ALA A 65 2.66 -20.05 -16.45
N GLN A 66 3.68 -20.85 -16.78
CA GLN A 66 3.50 -22.08 -17.56
C GLN A 66 2.71 -23.14 -16.80
N GLN A 67 2.96 -23.29 -15.50
CA GLN A 67 2.19 -24.20 -14.65
C GLN A 67 0.72 -23.75 -14.54
N VAL A 68 0.47 -22.45 -14.43
CA VAL A 68 -0.87 -21.88 -14.48
C VAL A 68 -1.59 -22.24 -15.78
N GLU A 69 -0.95 -22.07 -16.94
CA GLU A 69 -1.54 -22.47 -18.21
C GLU A 69 -1.95 -23.94 -18.20
N LYS A 70 -1.07 -24.82 -17.70
CA LYS A 70 -1.34 -26.25 -17.61
C LYS A 70 -2.59 -26.54 -16.76
N ILE A 71 -2.69 -25.99 -15.54
CA ILE A 71 -3.82 -26.29 -14.66
C ILE A 71 -5.14 -25.75 -15.21
N LEU A 72 -5.13 -24.56 -15.82
CA LEU A 72 -6.34 -23.95 -16.37
C LEU A 72 -6.84 -24.79 -17.56
N ARG A 73 -5.93 -25.33 -18.37
CA ARG A 73 -6.28 -26.24 -19.47
C ARG A 73 -6.82 -27.58 -18.96
N GLU A 74 -6.24 -28.14 -17.90
CA GLU A 74 -6.71 -29.39 -17.29
C GLU A 74 -8.10 -29.26 -16.66
N ARG A 75 -8.41 -28.11 -16.05
CA ARG A 75 -9.68 -27.84 -15.36
C ARG A 75 -10.77 -27.23 -16.27
N MET A 76 -10.59 -27.16 -17.59
CA MET A 76 -11.56 -26.55 -18.52
C MET A 76 -12.99 -27.07 -18.36
N LYS A 77 -13.17 -28.38 -18.16
CA LYS A 77 -14.49 -29.01 -17.95
C LYS A 77 -15.18 -28.57 -16.66
N GLU A 78 -14.43 -28.13 -15.67
CA GLU A 78 -14.96 -27.61 -14.40
C GLU A 78 -15.48 -26.19 -14.61
N TYR A 79 -14.73 -25.36 -15.34
CA TYR A 79 -15.13 -23.99 -15.66
C TYR A 79 -16.34 -23.90 -16.58
N GLU A 80 -16.56 -24.91 -17.43
CA GLU A 80 -17.76 -24.99 -18.29
C GLU A 80 -19.08 -24.93 -17.50
N LYS A 81 -19.07 -25.36 -16.24
CA LYS A 81 -20.25 -25.38 -15.37
C LYS A 81 -20.48 -24.06 -14.62
N LEU A 82 -19.50 -23.17 -14.60
CA LEU A 82 -19.52 -21.92 -13.83
C LEU A 82 -20.09 -20.78 -14.69
N THR A 83 -21.42 -20.68 -14.74
CA THR A 83 -22.09 -19.61 -15.51
C THR A 83 -22.12 -18.27 -14.78
N SER A 84 -21.95 -18.25 -13.45
CA SER A 84 -21.83 -17.00 -12.67
C SER A 84 -20.47 -16.33 -12.94
N ALA A 85 -20.49 -15.06 -13.33
CA ALA A 85 -19.29 -14.25 -13.53
C ALA A 85 -18.47 -14.10 -12.25
N LYS A 86 -19.14 -13.87 -11.11
CA LYS A 86 -18.50 -13.78 -9.79
C LYS A 86 -17.82 -15.09 -9.38
N GLU A 87 -18.53 -16.21 -9.48
CA GLU A 87 -17.98 -17.51 -9.09
C GLU A 87 -16.82 -17.92 -10.02
N LEU A 88 -16.91 -17.68 -11.33
CA LEU A 88 -15.80 -17.96 -12.23
C LEU A 88 -14.55 -17.13 -11.90
N ALA A 89 -14.70 -15.81 -11.68
CA ALA A 89 -13.57 -14.95 -11.29
C ALA A 89 -12.92 -15.41 -9.97
N LYS A 90 -13.73 -15.77 -8.99
CA LYS A 90 -13.28 -16.28 -7.69
C LYS A 90 -12.54 -17.60 -7.83
N THR A 91 -13.08 -18.56 -8.57
CA THR A 91 -12.44 -19.86 -8.81
C THR A 91 -11.12 -19.70 -9.55
N LEU A 92 -11.08 -18.90 -10.62
CA LEU A 92 -9.84 -18.60 -11.33
C LEU A 92 -8.80 -17.98 -10.40
N THR A 93 -9.20 -17.03 -9.54
CA THR A 93 -8.29 -16.44 -8.55
C THR A 93 -7.69 -17.48 -7.60
N THR A 94 -8.52 -18.39 -7.09
CA THR A 94 -8.06 -19.47 -6.20
C THR A 94 -7.06 -20.37 -6.92
N ASP A 95 -7.38 -20.82 -8.12
CA ASP A 95 -6.55 -21.74 -8.91
C ASP A 95 -5.19 -21.10 -9.26
N LEU A 96 -5.21 -19.82 -9.64
CA LEU A 96 -4.00 -19.05 -9.89
C LEU A 96 -3.11 -18.95 -8.64
N ARG A 97 -3.71 -18.67 -7.48
CA ARG A 97 -2.98 -18.54 -6.21
C ARG A 97 -2.47 -19.87 -5.66
N GLU A 98 -3.15 -20.98 -5.98
CA GLU A 98 -2.70 -22.32 -5.64
C GLU A 98 -1.33 -22.63 -6.27
N VAL A 99 -1.12 -22.20 -7.52
CA VAL A 99 0.13 -22.42 -8.26
C VAL A 99 1.17 -21.35 -7.99
N THR A 100 0.75 -20.08 -7.98
CA THR A 100 1.68 -18.94 -7.87
C THR A 100 2.15 -18.70 -6.45
N HIS A 101 1.35 -19.09 -5.45
CA HIS A 101 1.48 -18.69 -4.05
C HIS A 101 1.54 -17.16 -3.84
N ASP A 102 1.13 -16.38 -4.84
CA ASP A 102 1.21 -14.93 -4.84
C ASP A 102 -0.18 -14.32 -4.60
N LYS A 103 -0.37 -13.72 -3.42
CA LYS A 103 -1.65 -13.14 -3.03
C LYS A 103 -2.05 -11.94 -3.88
N HIS A 104 -1.12 -11.31 -4.61
CA HIS A 104 -1.42 -10.16 -5.46
C HIS A 104 -2.09 -10.56 -6.78
N VAL A 105 -1.98 -11.83 -7.18
CA VAL A 105 -2.67 -12.37 -8.35
C VAL A 105 -4.18 -12.44 -8.07
N SER A 106 -5.00 -11.88 -8.95
CA SER A 106 -6.47 -11.92 -8.82
C SER A 106 -7.17 -11.76 -10.17
N VAL A 107 -8.30 -12.42 -10.35
CA VAL A 107 -9.28 -12.16 -11.41
C VAL A 107 -10.51 -11.54 -10.78
N ASN A 108 -10.94 -10.40 -11.30
CA ASN A 108 -11.95 -9.56 -10.69
C ASN A 108 -13.08 -9.28 -11.69
N TYR A 109 -14.29 -9.13 -11.17
CA TYR A 109 -15.52 -8.92 -11.93
C TYR A 109 -16.21 -7.61 -11.53
N SER A 110 -16.80 -6.92 -12.52
CA SER A 110 -17.67 -5.76 -12.35
C SER A 110 -18.93 -5.91 -13.19
N ALA A 111 -20.08 -5.64 -12.58
CA ALA A 111 -21.36 -5.56 -13.28
C ALA A 111 -21.37 -4.46 -14.35
N GLU A 112 -20.76 -3.31 -14.04
CA GLU A 112 -20.60 -2.22 -14.98
C GLU A 112 -19.36 -2.46 -15.85
N PRO A 113 -19.43 -2.24 -17.17
CA PRO A 113 -18.28 -2.28 -18.04
C PRO A 113 -17.19 -1.33 -17.54
N ARG A 114 -15.96 -1.83 -17.41
CA ARG A 114 -14.83 -0.98 -17.09
C ARG A 114 -14.43 -0.17 -18.32
N PRO A 115 -14.23 1.16 -18.17
CA PRO A 115 -13.72 1.98 -19.24
C PRO A 115 -12.37 1.42 -19.70
N VAL A 116 -12.11 1.51 -21.01
CA VAL A 116 -10.79 1.21 -21.56
C VAL A 116 -9.86 2.29 -21.03
N GLN A 117 -9.12 1.97 -19.98
CA GLN A 117 -8.11 2.87 -19.46
C GLN A 117 -6.98 2.88 -20.49
N GLN A 118 -6.72 4.04 -21.10
CA GLN A 118 -5.53 4.21 -21.92
C GLN A 118 -4.34 4.07 -20.98
N GLU A 119 -3.65 2.93 -21.05
CA GLU A 119 -2.35 2.78 -20.43
C GLU A 119 -1.49 3.96 -20.89
N GLN A 120 -1.00 4.76 -19.95
CA GLN A 120 -0.13 5.94 -20.17
C GLN A 120 -0.81 7.28 -20.46
N ALA A 121 -2.13 7.44 -20.26
CA ALA A 121 -2.69 8.78 -20.24
C ALA A 121 -2.15 9.55 -19.02
N GLU A 122 -1.51 10.69 -19.26
CA GLU A 122 -1.12 11.63 -18.19
C GLU A 122 -2.36 11.98 -17.35
N PRO A 123 -2.26 12.00 -16.01
CA PRO A 123 -3.39 12.38 -15.17
C PRO A 123 -3.91 13.76 -15.58
N THR A 124 -5.23 13.85 -15.75
CA THR A 124 -5.92 15.12 -15.99
C THR A 124 -5.71 16.06 -14.80
N GLU A 125 -5.87 17.38 -15.01
CA GLU A 125 -5.70 18.33 -13.91
C GLU A 125 -6.67 18.07 -12.74
N ARG A 126 -7.87 17.58 -13.04
CA ARG A 126 -8.85 17.17 -12.01
C ARG A 126 -8.33 15.98 -11.19
N GLU A 127 -7.72 14.99 -11.82
CA GLU A 127 -7.12 13.84 -11.13
C GLU A 127 -5.90 14.26 -10.31
N ARG A 128 -5.02 15.12 -10.87
CA ARG A 128 -3.88 15.69 -10.12
C ARG A 128 -4.35 16.47 -8.89
N GLN A 129 -5.41 17.28 -9.03
CA GLN A 129 -6.00 17.98 -7.90
C GLN A 129 -6.59 17.01 -6.86
N GLY A 130 -7.21 15.91 -7.31
CA GLY A 130 -7.67 14.83 -6.43
C GLY A 130 -6.52 14.21 -5.62
N ILE A 131 -5.39 13.93 -6.28
CA ILE A 131 -4.18 13.42 -5.62
C ILE A 131 -3.64 14.42 -4.59
N ARG A 132 -3.57 15.71 -4.94
CA ARG A 132 -3.15 16.78 -4.02
C ARG A 132 -4.07 16.88 -2.81
N ASN A 133 -5.39 16.96 -3.03
CA ASN A 133 -6.37 17.04 -1.95
C ASN A 133 -6.27 15.83 -0.99
N TYR A 134 -6.06 14.63 -1.54
CA TYR A 134 -5.84 13.44 -0.73
C TYR A 134 -4.53 13.53 0.05
N GLY A 135 -3.44 13.92 -0.61
CA GLY A 135 -2.14 14.14 0.02
C GLY A 135 -2.20 15.14 1.16
N ASP A 136 -2.83 16.30 0.96
CA ASP A 136 -3.04 17.32 1.99
C ASP A 136 -3.80 16.76 3.20
N ALA A 137 -4.85 15.96 2.96
CA ALA A 137 -5.67 15.39 4.02
C ALA A 137 -4.92 14.39 4.93
N ILE A 138 -3.86 13.76 4.43
CA ILE A 138 -3.03 12.79 5.18
C ILE A 138 -1.62 13.30 5.44
N ASN A 139 -1.38 14.60 5.25
CA ASN A 139 -0.05 15.23 5.32
C ASN A 139 1.02 14.44 4.53
N TYR A 140 0.66 13.95 3.35
CA TYR A 140 1.51 13.15 2.46
C TYR A 140 2.12 11.91 3.15
N GLY A 141 1.42 11.36 4.16
CA GLY A 141 1.81 10.20 4.95
C GLY A 141 2.59 10.52 6.22
N PHE A 142 3.04 11.76 6.44
CA PHE A 142 3.80 12.18 7.62
C PHE A 142 2.86 12.53 8.78
N GLU A 143 2.39 11.51 9.48
CA GLU A 143 1.36 11.63 10.53
C GLU A 143 1.85 12.33 11.81
N LYS A 144 3.13 12.16 12.16
CA LYS A 144 3.67 12.72 13.40
C LYS A 144 5.16 12.99 13.26
N ILE A 145 5.58 14.18 13.64
CA ILE A 145 6.98 14.59 13.72
C ILE A 145 7.19 15.22 15.09
N GLU A 146 8.10 14.66 15.88
CA GLU A 146 8.31 15.08 17.27
C GLU A 146 9.79 14.95 17.66
N ARG A 147 10.21 15.76 18.63
CA ARG A 147 11.45 15.54 19.38
C ARG A 147 11.10 15.02 20.77
N LEU A 148 11.41 13.76 21.02
CA LEU A 148 11.18 13.07 22.28
C LEU A 148 12.24 13.46 23.34
N PRO A 149 11.97 13.21 24.64
CA PRO A 149 12.98 13.32 25.70
C PRO A 149 14.28 12.56 25.34
N GLY A 150 15.42 13.09 25.78
CA GLY A 150 16.73 12.53 25.43
C GLY A 150 17.23 12.92 24.04
N ASN A 151 16.67 13.97 23.42
CA ASN A 151 17.08 14.47 22.10
C ASN A 151 16.91 13.44 20.97
N ILE A 152 15.81 12.69 20.99
CA ILE A 152 15.49 11.67 20.00
C ILE A 152 14.44 12.22 19.03
N GLY A 153 14.75 12.24 17.74
CA GLY A 153 13.78 12.55 16.71
C GLY A 153 12.82 11.37 16.51
N TYR A 154 11.57 11.67 16.22
CA TYR A 154 10.56 10.67 15.90
C TYR A 154 9.75 11.13 14.69
N ILE A 155 9.67 10.26 13.68
CA ILE A 155 8.82 10.44 12.50
C ILE A 155 7.93 9.22 12.38
N ARG A 156 6.60 9.41 12.45
CA ARG A 156 5.63 8.40 12.02
C ARG A 156 5.26 8.66 10.57
N LEU A 157 5.56 7.70 9.71
CA LEU A 157 5.31 7.76 8.28
C LEU A 157 4.42 6.58 7.90
N ASN A 158 3.15 6.83 7.60
CA ASN A 158 2.18 5.79 7.25
C ASN A 158 2.11 5.54 5.72
N LEU A 159 2.69 6.40 4.90
CA LEU A 159 2.67 6.23 3.44
C LEU A 159 3.84 6.97 2.79
N PHE A 160 4.55 6.33 1.87
CA PHE A 160 5.52 6.98 0.99
C PHE A 160 4.77 7.63 -0.18
N PHE A 161 4.22 8.84 -0.02
CA PHE A 161 3.48 9.52 -1.08
C PHE A 161 4.37 9.92 -2.27
N PRO A 162 3.88 10.05 -3.52
CA PRO A 162 4.74 10.49 -4.63
C PRO A 162 5.44 11.84 -4.34
N PRO A 163 6.78 11.92 -4.56
CA PRO A 163 7.60 13.06 -4.13
C PRO A 163 7.30 14.35 -4.91
N GLU A 164 6.73 14.28 -6.10
CA GLU A 164 6.27 15.45 -6.85
C GLU A 164 5.13 16.21 -6.15
N TYR A 165 4.45 15.57 -5.20
CA TYR A 165 3.46 16.22 -4.33
C TYR A 165 3.96 16.35 -2.89
N GLY A 166 4.51 15.28 -2.31
CA GLY A 166 4.87 15.23 -0.88
C GLY A 166 6.32 15.58 -0.56
N GLY A 167 7.16 15.89 -1.55
CA GLY A 167 8.60 16.07 -1.37
C GLY A 167 8.96 17.19 -0.40
N GLU A 168 8.24 18.32 -0.45
CA GLU A 168 8.46 19.44 0.47
C GLU A 168 8.14 19.06 1.92
N THR A 169 7.11 18.27 2.15
CA THR A 169 6.75 17.74 3.48
C THR A 169 7.84 16.82 4.03
N ALA A 170 8.41 15.95 3.19
CA ALA A 170 9.53 15.10 3.57
C ALA A 170 10.76 15.93 3.97
N VAL A 171 11.07 16.96 3.18
CA VAL A 171 12.16 17.91 3.49
C VAL A 171 11.91 18.62 4.82
N ALA A 172 10.68 19.08 5.08
CA ALA A 172 10.32 19.74 6.32
C ALA A 172 10.46 18.79 7.53
N ALA A 173 9.98 17.56 7.42
CA ALA A 173 10.10 16.55 8.46
C ALA A 173 11.57 16.28 8.83
N MET A 174 12.43 16.09 7.82
CA MET A 174 13.85 15.86 8.02
C MET A 174 14.58 17.08 8.58
N LYS A 175 14.14 18.30 8.25
CA LYS A 175 14.67 19.53 8.87
C LYS A 175 14.34 19.61 10.35
N VAL A 176 13.10 19.29 10.76
CA VAL A 176 12.67 19.33 12.16
C VAL A 176 13.50 18.41 13.05
N VAL A 177 13.77 17.18 12.59
CA VAL A 177 14.54 16.21 13.37
C VAL A 177 16.06 16.32 13.17
N ASN A 178 16.55 17.22 12.32
CA ASN A 178 17.95 17.21 11.90
C ASN A 178 18.95 17.30 13.07
N SER A 179 18.63 18.12 14.07
CA SER A 179 19.50 18.41 15.21
C SER A 179 19.42 17.36 16.34
N THR A 180 18.63 16.29 16.18
CA THR A 180 18.54 15.21 17.18
C THR A 180 19.78 14.31 17.17
N GLU A 181 19.97 13.51 18.22
CA GLU A 181 21.12 12.59 18.36
C GLU A 181 20.82 11.20 17.81
N ALA A 182 19.57 10.76 17.89
CA ALA A 182 19.05 9.54 17.27
C ALA A 182 17.70 9.82 16.62
N LEU A 183 17.31 9.01 15.64
CA LEU A 183 16.02 9.12 14.95
C LEU A 183 15.29 7.78 14.98
N ILE A 184 14.01 7.82 15.35
CA ILE A 184 13.08 6.71 15.21
C ILE A 184 12.16 7.01 14.02
N ILE A 185 12.10 6.09 13.06
CA ILE A 185 11.16 6.11 11.94
C ILE A 185 10.13 5.01 12.21
N ASP A 186 8.91 5.40 12.53
CA ASP A 186 7.82 4.49 12.85
C ASP A 186 7.01 4.14 11.60
N LEU A 187 7.17 2.90 11.13
CA LEU A 187 6.49 2.32 9.99
C LEU A 187 5.45 1.28 10.39
N ARG A 188 5.10 1.17 11.68
CA ARG A 188 4.18 0.13 12.19
C ARG A 188 2.77 0.21 11.60
N GLY A 189 2.39 1.34 11.01
CA GLY A 189 1.15 1.52 10.26
C GLY A 189 1.39 2.01 8.84
N ASN A 190 2.54 1.65 8.23
CA ASN A 190 2.88 2.07 6.89
C ASN A 190 2.30 1.12 5.82
N ASP A 191 1.47 1.66 4.93
CA ASP A 191 0.76 0.93 3.88
C ASP A 191 1.54 0.89 2.53
N GLY A 192 2.82 1.26 2.56
CA GLY A 192 3.71 1.22 1.40
C GLY A 192 3.91 2.56 0.74
N GLY A 193 3.94 2.58 -0.60
CA GLY A 193 3.99 3.81 -1.39
C GLY A 193 5.06 3.83 -2.48
N HIS A 194 5.37 5.04 -2.92
CA HIS A 194 6.10 5.36 -4.13
C HIS A 194 7.63 5.24 -3.95
N PRO A 195 8.34 4.51 -4.83
CA PRO A 195 9.80 4.34 -4.78
C PRO A 195 10.60 5.65 -4.75
N GLY A 196 10.11 6.69 -5.43
CA GLY A 196 10.77 8.01 -5.43
C GLY A 196 10.81 8.68 -4.07
N MET A 197 9.79 8.49 -3.22
CA MET A 197 9.80 9.04 -1.86
C MET A 197 10.67 8.21 -0.93
N ILE A 198 10.70 6.88 -1.12
CA ILE A 198 11.65 5.99 -0.44
C ILE A 198 13.08 6.46 -0.74
N GLN A 199 13.40 6.68 -2.02
CA GLN A 199 14.68 7.20 -2.48
C GLN A 199 15.01 8.55 -1.83
N LEU A 200 14.07 9.51 -1.85
CA LEU A 200 14.27 10.84 -1.25
C LEU A 200 14.58 10.74 0.25
N VAL A 201 13.76 10.04 1.02
CA VAL A 201 13.92 9.91 2.48
C VAL A 201 15.20 9.13 2.80
N ALA A 202 15.47 8.02 2.12
CA ALA A 202 16.68 7.23 2.31
C ALA A 202 17.95 8.06 2.07
N SER A 203 17.93 8.97 1.09
CA SER A 203 19.08 9.79 0.71
C SER A 203 19.58 10.73 1.81
N TYR A 204 18.75 11.05 2.81
CA TYR A 204 19.20 11.80 3.99
C TYR A 204 20.18 11.01 4.87
N PHE A 205 20.23 9.68 4.75
CA PHE A 205 21.01 8.83 5.66
C PHE A 205 22.37 8.40 5.09
N PHE A 206 22.67 8.73 3.83
CA PHE A 206 23.89 8.34 3.13
C PHE A 206 24.67 9.54 2.62
N GLY A 207 26.00 9.41 2.52
CA GLY A 207 26.92 10.49 2.13
C GLY A 207 26.77 10.98 0.67
N ALA A 208 27.81 11.65 0.17
CA ALA A 208 27.82 12.12 -1.22
C ALA A 208 27.97 10.97 -2.23
N GLU A 209 28.70 9.92 -1.86
CA GLU A 209 28.84 8.71 -2.66
C GLU A 209 27.48 7.99 -2.76
N PRO A 210 26.93 7.80 -3.98
CA PRO A 210 25.67 7.11 -4.17
C PRO A 210 25.74 5.66 -3.71
N VAL A 211 24.68 5.22 -3.04
CA VAL A 211 24.49 3.85 -2.57
C VAL A 211 23.28 3.27 -3.27
N GLN A 212 23.40 2.06 -3.82
CA GLN A 212 22.29 1.42 -4.51
C GLN A 212 21.26 0.91 -3.48
N LEU A 213 20.01 1.33 -3.67
CA LEU A 213 18.82 0.83 -2.99
C LEU A 213 18.24 -0.36 -3.78
N SER A 214 17.16 -0.97 -3.28
CA SER A 214 16.48 -2.03 -4.05
C SER A 214 15.97 -1.51 -5.39
N GLY A 215 16.23 -2.26 -6.45
CA GLY A 215 15.71 -2.01 -7.79
C GLY A 215 14.40 -2.73 -8.06
N ILE A 216 13.78 -2.47 -9.20
CA ILE A 216 12.57 -3.16 -9.68
C ILE A 216 12.90 -3.82 -11.03
N PHE A 217 12.86 -5.15 -11.06
CA PHE A 217 12.97 -5.91 -12.30
C PHE A 217 11.60 -6.01 -12.96
N HIS A 218 11.49 -5.57 -14.21
CA HIS A 218 10.27 -5.64 -15.01
C HIS A 218 10.36 -6.77 -16.03
N ARG A 219 9.40 -7.70 -15.97
CA ARG A 219 9.39 -8.90 -16.82
C ARG A 219 9.26 -8.58 -18.31
N ARG A 220 8.40 -7.63 -18.64
CA ARG A 220 8.03 -7.32 -20.04
C ARG A 220 9.19 -6.70 -20.82
N THR A 221 9.89 -5.76 -20.20
CA THR A 221 11.04 -5.07 -20.79
C THR A 221 12.35 -5.81 -20.56
N ASN A 222 12.34 -6.85 -19.73
CA ASN A 222 13.53 -7.57 -19.27
C ASN A 222 14.62 -6.61 -18.76
N SER A 223 14.19 -5.60 -17.99
CA SER A 223 15.07 -4.54 -17.51
C SER A 223 14.87 -4.32 -16.01
N THR A 224 15.95 -3.92 -15.34
CA THR A 224 15.92 -3.53 -13.93
C THR A 224 16.05 -2.03 -13.83
N GLN A 225 15.01 -1.37 -13.32
CA GLN A 225 15.11 0.00 -12.86
C GLN A 225 15.84 0.01 -11.51
N GLN A 226 17.01 0.63 -11.47
CA GLN A 226 17.77 0.77 -10.23
C GLN A 226 17.39 2.07 -9.52
N TYR A 227 17.34 2.02 -8.20
CA TYR A 227 17.24 3.21 -7.37
C TYR A 227 18.56 3.40 -6.62
N TRP A 228 19.06 4.64 -6.64
CA TRP A 228 20.29 5.03 -5.99
C TRP A 228 20.02 6.21 -5.07
N THR A 229 20.72 6.34 -3.96
CA THR A 229 20.62 7.55 -3.13
C THR A 229 20.99 8.78 -3.95
N LEU A 230 20.28 9.88 -3.69
CA LEU A 230 20.50 11.15 -4.35
C LEU A 230 21.80 11.79 -3.83
N PRO A 231 22.65 12.32 -4.73
CA PRO A 231 23.88 13.01 -4.32
C PRO A 231 23.55 14.26 -3.50
N TYR A 232 22.40 14.88 -3.74
CA TYR A 232 21.90 16.06 -3.04
C TYR A 232 20.47 15.86 -2.56
N VAL A 233 20.18 16.39 -1.36
CA VAL A 233 18.83 16.59 -0.81
C VAL A 233 18.76 17.99 -0.20
N PRO A 234 17.60 18.67 -0.22
CA PRO A 234 17.46 19.95 0.47
C PRO A 234 17.65 19.83 1.99
N GLY A 235 18.50 20.68 2.56
CA GLY A 235 18.85 20.65 3.98
C GLY A 235 20.04 19.75 4.29
N ALA A 236 20.37 19.60 5.57
CA ALA A 236 21.51 18.77 5.98
C ALA A 236 21.15 17.28 5.99
N LYS A 237 22.09 16.43 5.59
CA LYS A 237 21.95 14.98 5.71
C LYS A 237 22.09 14.52 7.17
N TYR A 238 21.35 13.49 7.56
CA TYR A 238 21.34 12.90 8.91
C TYR A 238 22.41 11.79 9.02
N LEU A 239 23.67 12.21 8.94
CA LEU A 239 24.83 11.31 8.88
C LEU A 239 25.41 11.03 10.28
N LYS A 240 26.01 9.84 10.46
CA LYS A 240 26.73 9.42 11.68
C LYS A 240 25.90 9.41 12.97
N LYS A 241 24.58 9.36 12.84
CA LYS A 241 23.61 9.32 13.95
C LYS A 241 22.81 8.03 13.89
N GLU A 242 22.41 7.53 15.05
CA GLU A 242 21.63 6.30 15.13
C GLU A 242 20.25 6.47 14.49
N VAL A 243 19.83 5.44 13.74
CA VAL A 243 18.52 5.38 13.09
C VAL A 243 17.88 4.05 13.44
N TYR A 244 16.69 4.11 14.02
CA TYR A 244 15.86 2.96 14.34
C TYR A 244 14.61 2.98 13.48
N ILE A 245 14.20 1.83 12.97
CA ILE A 245 12.97 1.68 12.20
C ILE A 245 12.04 0.76 12.97
N LEU A 246 10.84 1.24 13.30
CA LEU A 246 9.83 0.41 13.95
C LEU A 246 8.95 -0.25 12.88
N THR A 247 8.85 -1.58 12.93
CA THR A 247 8.01 -2.37 12.02
C THR A 247 6.94 -3.14 12.76
N SER A 248 5.84 -3.44 12.09
CA SER A 248 4.82 -4.37 12.58
C SER A 248 4.42 -5.34 11.46
N ARG A 249 3.59 -6.33 11.77
CA ARG A 249 2.96 -7.20 10.75
C ARG A 249 2.17 -6.43 9.70
N ARG A 250 1.79 -5.18 9.95
CA ARG A 250 1.07 -4.33 9.00
C ARG A 250 1.97 -3.48 8.10
N THR A 251 3.27 -3.41 8.38
CA THR A 251 4.19 -2.68 7.51
C THR A 251 4.21 -3.37 6.14
N PHE A 252 3.91 -2.61 5.08
CA PHE A 252 3.59 -3.17 3.77
C PHE A 252 4.40 -2.49 2.65
N SER A 253 4.77 -3.25 1.62
CA SER A 253 5.29 -2.79 0.33
C SER A 253 6.41 -1.74 0.44
N GLY A 254 6.18 -0.48 0.04
CA GLY A 254 7.18 0.59 0.11
C GLY A 254 7.79 0.79 1.51
N GLY A 255 7.03 0.54 2.59
CA GLY A 255 7.55 0.57 3.95
C GLY A 255 8.51 -0.57 4.24
N GLU A 256 8.23 -1.74 3.69
CA GLU A 256 9.12 -2.90 3.75
C GLU A 256 10.38 -2.66 2.92
N ALA A 257 10.26 -2.07 1.72
CA ALA A 257 11.41 -1.73 0.88
C ALA A 257 12.39 -0.79 1.60
N PHE A 258 11.88 0.29 2.21
CA PHE A 258 12.68 1.22 3.00
C PHE A 258 13.39 0.52 4.18
N ALA A 259 12.64 -0.30 4.93
CA ALA A 259 13.19 -1.04 6.07
C ALA A 259 14.25 -2.07 5.64
N TYR A 260 13.97 -2.81 4.57
CA TYR A 260 14.85 -3.83 4.00
C TYR A 260 16.16 -3.22 3.49
N ASP A 261 16.09 -2.11 2.77
CA ASP A 261 17.26 -1.42 2.24
C ASP A 261 18.16 -0.91 3.37
N LEU A 262 17.60 -0.16 4.33
CA LEU A 262 18.40 0.42 5.41
C LEU A 262 18.96 -0.66 6.37
N LYS A 263 18.25 -1.78 6.55
CA LYS A 263 18.77 -2.95 7.29
C LYS A 263 19.95 -3.59 6.57
N ASN A 264 19.81 -3.90 5.29
CA ASN A 264 20.85 -4.62 4.55
C ASN A 264 22.08 -3.75 4.28
N LEU A 265 21.87 -2.44 4.13
CA LEU A 265 22.93 -1.43 4.06
C LEU A 265 23.56 -1.12 5.42
N LYS A 266 23.13 -1.78 6.51
CA LYS A 266 23.63 -1.57 7.87
C LYS A 266 23.53 -0.12 8.33
N ARG A 267 22.50 0.58 7.85
CA ARG A 267 22.25 1.99 8.18
C ARG A 267 21.28 2.17 9.32
N ALA A 268 20.32 1.25 9.51
CA ALA A 268 19.37 1.31 10.60
C ALA A 268 19.21 -0.03 11.32
N THR A 269 18.82 0.04 12.59
CA THR A 269 18.38 -1.12 13.38
C THR A 269 16.87 -1.22 13.32
N LEU A 270 16.35 -2.38 12.91
CA LEU A 270 14.91 -2.63 12.86
C LEU A 270 14.43 -3.23 14.19
N VAL A 271 13.32 -2.72 14.70
CA VAL A 271 12.73 -3.12 15.98
C VAL A 271 11.24 -3.38 15.80
N GLY A 272 10.73 -4.49 16.32
CA GLY A 272 9.30 -4.80 16.32
C GLY A 272 8.99 -6.18 15.75
N GLU A 273 8.08 -6.26 14.78
CA GLU A 273 7.65 -7.54 14.21
C GLU A 273 8.14 -7.72 12.76
N THR A 274 8.18 -8.98 12.31
CA THR A 274 8.29 -9.31 10.88
C THR A 274 7.10 -8.74 10.11
N THR A 275 7.39 -8.11 8.97
CA THR A 275 6.42 -7.42 8.12
C THR A 275 5.58 -8.37 7.25
N GLU A 276 4.62 -7.84 6.48
CA GLU A 276 3.62 -8.63 5.74
C GLU A 276 4.21 -9.48 4.60
N GLY A 277 5.26 -9.02 3.92
CA GLY A 277 5.93 -9.70 2.82
C GLY A 277 5.39 -9.37 1.43
N ALA A 278 5.13 -8.09 1.13
CA ALA A 278 4.54 -7.63 -0.14
C ALA A 278 5.52 -6.84 -1.02
N ALA A 279 6.51 -7.52 -1.60
CA ALA A 279 7.60 -6.93 -2.35
C ALA A 279 7.30 -6.68 -3.84
N ASN A 280 6.36 -7.42 -4.44
CA ASN A 280 6.17 -7.41 -5.88
C ASN A 280 5.12 -6.37 -6.34
N PRO A 281 5.50 -5.36 -7.16
CA PRO A 281 4.53 -4.45 -7.75
C PRO A 281 3.51 -5.17 -8.64
N ARG A 282 2.25 -4.77 -8.50
CA ARG A 282 1.11 -5.30 -9.25
C ARG A 282 0.66 -4.32 -10.32
N ASP A 283 0.41 -4.83 -11.51
CA ASP A 283 -0.30 -4.15 -12.61
C ASP A 283 -1.76 -4.65 -12.72
N VAL A 284 -2.60 -3.87 -13.38
CA VAL A 284 -4.00 -4.22 -13.66
C VAL A 284 -4.19 -4.40 -15.16
N ARG A 285 -4.48 -5.64 -15.59
CA ARG A 285 -4.72 -5.98 -16.99
C ARG A 285 -6.21 -6.13 -17.26
N ARG A 286 -6.74 -5.45 -18.27
CA ARG A 286 -8.12 -5.68 -18.72
C ARG A 286 -8.21 -7.03 -19.42
N LEU A 287 -9.18 -7.86 -19.03
CA LEU A 287 -9.43 -9.15 -19.67
C LEU A 287 -10.61 -9.08 -20.66
N SER A 288 -11.66 -8.36 -20.27
CA SER A 288 -12.83 -8.04 -21.09
C SER A 288 -13.56 -6.82 -20.50
N ASP A 289 -14.77 -6.52 -20.97
CA ASP A 289 -15.56 -5.39 -20.48
C ASP A 289 -15.86 -5.47 -19.00
N HIS A 290 -16.11 -6.67 -18.49
CA HIS A 290 -16.53 -6.90 -17.11
C HIS A 290 -15.43 -7.49 -16.23
N PHE A 291 -14.25 -7.79 -16.79
CA PHE A 291 -13.20 -8.51 -16.09
C PHE A 291 -11.82 -7.86 -16.20
N TRP A 292 -11.06 -7.93 -15.11
CA TRP A 292 -9.66 -7.52 -15.07
C TRP A 292 -8.84 -8.40 -14.14
N MET A 293 -7.55 -8.44 -14.38
CA MET A 293 -6.58 -9.18 -13.60
C MET A 293 -5.67 -8.24 -12.82
N GLY A 294 -5.41 -8.55 -11.56
CA GLY A 294 -4.23 -8.08 -10.86
C GLY A 294 -3.08 -9.04 -11.12
N ILE A 295 -1.96 -8.56 -11.65
CA ILE A 295 -0.81 -9.39 -11.99
C ILE A 295 0.49 -8.75 -11.53
N PRO A 296 1.31 -9.44 -10.72
CA PRO A 296 2.67 -9.03 -10.42
C PRO A 296 3.53 -9.11 -11.67
N ASN A 297 3.82 -7.96 -12.28
CA ASN A 297 4.61 -7.86 -13.51
C ASN A 297 6.06 -7.47 -13.27
N ALA A 298 6.39 -7.19 -12.02
CA ALA A 298 7.70 -6.78 -11.58
C ALA A 298 8.00 -7.35 -10.20
N ARG A 299 9.27 -7.35 -9.82
CA ARG A 299 9.72 -7.75 -8.48
C ARG A 299 10.80 -6.81 -7.99
N ALA A 300 10.77 -6.51 -6.70
CA ALA A 300 11.90 -5.86 -6.04
C ALA A 300 13.13 -6.78 -6.10
N VAL A 301 14.31 -6.21 -6.26
CA VAL A 301 15.59 -6.93 -6.24
C VAL A 301 16.60 -6.09 -5.46
N SER A 302 17.08 -6.63 -4.35
CA SER A 302 18.13 -5.99 -3.58
C SER A 302 19.51 -6.27 -4.20
N PRO A 303 20.37 -5.25 -4.33
CA PRO A 303 21.74 -5.43 -4.80
C PRO A 303 22.63 -6.21 -3.80
N ILE A 304 22.18 -6.38 -2.56
CA ILE A 304 22.96 -7.03 -1.50
C ILE A 304 22.59 -8.50 -1.37
N THR A 305 21.29 -8.79 -1.30
CA THR A 305 20.82 -10.17 -1.08
C THR A 305 20.51 -10.91 -2.37
N ASN A 306 20.49 -10.21 -3.52
CA ASN A 306 20.06 -10.74 -4.83
C ASN A 306 18.65 -11.37 -4.83
N THR A 307 17.84 -11.02 -3.83
CA THR A 307 16.46 -11.48 -3.62
C THR A 307 15.61 -10.32 -3.06
N ASN A 308 14.42 -10.62 -2.52
CA ASN A 308 13.52 -9.66 -1.87
C ASN A 308 12.81 -10.26 -0.64
N TRP A 309 11.85 -9.51 -0.10
CA TRP A 309 11.07 -9.85 1.09
C TRP A 309 9.69 -10.47 0.77
N GLU A 310 9.40 -10.84 -0.49
CA GLU A 310 8.10 -11.40 -0.88
C GLU A 310 7.80 -12.67 -0.08
N GLY A 311 6.60 -12.75 0.50
CA GLY A 311 6.10 -13.91 1.23
C GLY A 311 6.76 -14.19 2.59
N VAL A 312 7.91 -13.57 2.89
CA VAL A 312 8.66 -13.79 4.15
C VAL A 312 8.69 -12.55 5.05
N GLY A 313 8.48 -11.37 4.49
CA GLY A 313 8.60 -10.10 5.20
C GLY A 313 10.05 -9.76 5.56
N VAL A 314 10.21 -8.60 6.19
CA VAL A 314 11.47 -8.10 6.71
C VAL A 314 11.55 -8.45 8.18
N LYS A 315 12.41 -9.41 8.52
CA LYS A 315 12.66 -9.75 9.93
C LYS A 315 13.34 -8.58 10.64
N PRO A 316 12.91 -8.16 11.85
CA PRO A 316 13.60 -7.13 12.61
C PRO A 316 14.96 -7.61 13.13
N ASP A 317 15.78 -6.69 13.63
CA ASP A 317 17.01 -7.01 14.35
C ASP A 317 16.73 -7.29 15.83
N VAL A 318 15.69 -6.66 16.38
CA VAL A 318 15.19 -6.84 17.75
C VAL A 318 13.68 -7.08 17.71
N GLU A 319 13.24 -8.22 18.25
CA GLU A 319 11.82 -8.60 18.40
C GLU A 319 11.22 -8.06 19.71
#